data_AF-A0A0T0M6P8-F1
#
_entry.id   AF-A0A0T0M6P8-F1
#
_cell.length_a   1.000
_cell.length_b   1.000
_cell.length_c   1.000
_cell.angle_alpha   90.00
_cell.angle_beta   90.00
_cell.angle_gamma   90.00
#
_symmetry.space_group_name_H-M   'P 1'
#
loop_
_entity.id
_entity.type
_entity.pdbx_description
1 polymer ?
#
loop_
_entity_poly.entity_id
_entity_poly.type
_entity_poly.pdbx_seq_one_letter_code
_entity_poly.pdbx_strand_id
1 'polypeptide(L)'
;MGKLLLKYWIINVLFSLSLFILYRLLISEKNYPDSNGLDFLFNILDILVNLGFSLIFLILLPVCSLTFFLNLTVKIRKQFYLSLLTFTAIPAGVLIYVLTAFMDTSVSGTSLLTTASILTMVYLIFTSIQFRVFRKRQLSLAESDKSPGLF
;
A
#
# COMPACT_ATOMS: atom_id res chain seq x y z
N MET A 1 5.34 0.80 23.28
CA MET A 1 4.51 0.42 22.11
C MET A 1 4.49 1.46 20.98
N GLY A 2 4.27 2.75 21.26
CA GLY A 2 4.21 3.80 20.23
C GLY A 2 5.44 3.90 19.33
N LYS A 3 6.66 3.83 19.89
CA LYS A 3 7.92 3.82 19.11
C LYS A 3 8.01 2.65 18.13
N LEU A 4 7.48 1.47 18.50
CA LEU A 4 7.44 0.29 17.63
C LEU A 4 6.49 0.53 16.44
N LEU A 5 5.28 1.03 16.72
CA LEU A 5 4.30 1.34 15.68
C LEU A 5 4.77 2.43 14.73
N LEU A 6 5.36 3.50 15.27
CA LEU A 6 5.95 4.58 14.48
C LEU A 6 7.02 4.05 13.52
N LYS A 7 7.88 3.13 13.99
CA LYS A 7 8.89 2.48 13.14
C LYS A 7 8.25 1.74 11.97
N TYR A 8 7.20 0.94 12.22
CA TYR A 8 6.50 0.23 11.15
C TYR A 8 5.76 1.18 10.21
N TRP A 9 5.15 2.23 10.73
CA TRP A 9 4.51 3.27 9.91
C TRP A 9 5.53 3.95 8.98
N ILE A 10 6.70 4.37 9.49
CA ILE A 10 7.77 4.97 8.65
C ILE A 10 8.24 4.00 7.57
N ILE A 11 8.46 2.72 7.91
CA ILE A 11 8.86 1.69 6.93
C ILE A 11 7.78 1.55 5.84
N ASN A 12 6.50 1.60 6.23
CA ASN A 12 5.40 1.52 5.29
C ASN A 12 5.35 2.73 4.36
N VAL A 13 5.51 3.95 4.90
CA VAL A 13 5.56 5.19 4.11
C VAL A 13 6.72 5.16 3.11
N LEU A 14 7.91 4.74 3.53
CA LEU A 14 9.07 4.60 2.65
C LEU A 14 8.80 3.58 1.54
N PHE A 15 8.18 2.46 1.87
CA PHE A 15 7.84 1.44 0.88
C PHE A 15 6.78 1.94 -0.12
N SER A 16 5.76 2.66 0.34
CA SER A 16 4.77 3.32 -0.54
C SER A 16 5.44 4.34 -1.47
N LEU A 17 6.41 5.11 -0.98
CA LEU A 17 7.20 6.02 -1.80
C LEU A 17 8.03 5.27 -2.85
N SER A 18 8.66 4.15 -2.49
CA SER A 18 9.39 3.30 -3.45
C SER A 18 8.46 2.76 -4.54
N LEU A 19 7.27 2.28 -4.18
CA LEU A 19 6.26 1.83 -5.16
C LEU A 19 5.83 2.95 -6.10
N PHE A 20 5.66 4.16 -5.59
CA PHE A 20 5.35 5.34 -6.40
C PHE A 20 6.45 5.63 -7.43
N ILE A 21 7.72 5.62 -7.00
CA ILE A 21 8.87 5.85 -7.90
C ILE A 21 8.92 4.75 -8.98
N LEU A 22 8.77 3.48 -8.59
CA LEU A 22 8.75 2.36 -9.54
C LEU A 22 7.61 2.49 -10.56
N TYR A 23 6.41 2.87 -10.13
CA TYR A 23 5.29 3.12 -11.02
C TYR A 23 5.60 4.23 -12.05
N ARG A 24 6.22 5.33 -11.61
CA ARG A 24 6.58 6.44 -12.48
C ARG A 24 7.66 6.06 -13.50
N LEU A 25 8.65 5.24 -13.10
CA LEU A 25 9.64 4.71 -14.02
C LEU A 25 8.99 3.84 -15.11
N LEU A 26 8.08 2.93 -14.73
CA LEU A 26 7.36 2.06 -15.67
C LEU A 26 6.49 2.84 -16.67
N ILE A 27 5.91 3.97 -16.27
CA ILE A 27 5.15 4.83 -17.19
C ILE A 27 6.08 5.64 -18.09
N SER A 28 7.23 6.10 -17.58
CA SER A 28 8.18 6.91 -18.37
C SER A 28 8.79 6.16 -19.54
N GLU A 29 8.80 4.83 -19.50
CA GLU A 29 9.26 3.97 -20.61
C GLU A 29 8.19 3.79 -21.71
N LYS A 30 6.98 4.32 -21.54
CA LYS A 30 5.97 4.29 -22.60
C LYS A 30 6.37 5.20 -23.76
N ASN A 31 6.65 4.60 -24.91
CA ASN A 31 6.84 5.32 -26.17
C ASN A 31 5.47 5.77 -26.69
N TYR A 32 5.22 7.09 -26.65
CA TYR A 32 4.11 7.69 -27.36
C TYR A 32 4.51 7.84 -28.84
N PRO A 33 3.75 7.27 -29.79
CA PRO A 33 4.04 7.45 -31.21
C PRO A 33 3.96 8.94 -31.60
N ASP A 34 4.69 9.33 -32.65
CA ASP A 34 4.59 10.66 -33.25
C ASP A 34 3.11 10.95 -33.52
N SER A 35 2.58 11.97 -32.85
CA SER A 35 1.15 12.20 -32.70
C SER A 35 0.71 13.41 -33.51
N ASN A 36 -0.38 13.25 -34.27
CA ASN A 36 -1.10 14.39 -34.84
C ASN A 36 -1.83 15.15 -33.70
N GLY A 37 -2.29 16.39 -33.94
CA GLY A 37 -2.74 17.30 -32.88
C GLY A 37 -3.78 16.74 -31.88
N LEU A 38 -4.72 15.88 -32.31
CA LEU A 38 -5.68 15.23 -31.41
C LEU A 38 -5.04 14.11 -30.58
N ASP A 39 -4.14 13.32 -31.16
CA ASP A 39 -3.41 12.25 -30.46
C ASP A 39 -2.49 12.86 -29.39
N PHE A 40 -1.92 14.05 -29.66
CA PHE A 40 -1.14 14.79 -28.68
C PHE A 40 -1.97 15.17 -27.45
N LEU A 41 -3.22 15.59 -27.65
CA LEU A 41 -4.14 15.92 -26.56
C LEU A 41 -4.53 14.67 -25.74
N PHE A 42 -4.79 13.53 -26.39
CA PHE A 42 -5.04 12.26 -25.71
C PHE A 42 -3.81 11.76 -24.92
N ASN A 43 -2.61 11.93 -25.47
CA ASN A 43 -1.36 11.57 -24.79
C ASN A 43 -1.16 12.42 -23.52
N ILE A 44 -1.42 13.73 -23.57
CA ILE A 44 -1.37 14.60 -22.38
C ILE A 44 -2.41 14.17 -21.34
N LEU A 45 -3.63 13.86 -21.76
CA LEU A 45 -4.68 13.39 -20.85
C LEU A 45 -4.29 12.06 -20.19
N ASP A 46 -3.71 11.11 -20.91
CA ASP A 46 -3.22 9.86 -20.33
C ASP A 46 -2.11 10.12 -19.29
N ILE A 47 -1.16 11.01 -19.58
CA ILE A 47 -0.12 11.41 -18.63
C ILE A 47 -0.73 12.04 -17.37
N LEU A 48 -1.70 12.94 -17.52
CA LEU A 48 -2.38 13.59 -16.40
C LEU A 48 -3.20 12.60 -15.55
N VAL A 49 -3.90 11.66 -16.17
CA VAL A 49 -4.65 10.61 -15.47
C VAL A 49 -3.70 9.69 -14.72
N ASN A 50 -2.62 9.22 -15.35
CA ASN A 50 -1.58 8.42 -14.67
C ASN A 50 -0.93 9.19 -13.51
N LEU A 51 -0.66 10.49 -13.68
CA LEU A 51 -0.10 11.34 -12.63
C LEU A 51 -1.08 11.50 -11.45
N GLY A 52 -2.35 11.77 -11.74
CA GLY A 52 -3.40 11.85 -10.72
C GLY A 52 -3.53 10.54 -9.93
N PHE A 53 -3.57 9.41 -10.65
CA PHE A 53 -3.64 8.08 -10.04
C PHE A 53 -2.42 7.78 -9.16
N SER A 54 -1.23 8.14 -9.65
CA SER A 54 0.04 8.02 -8.92
C SER A 54 0.04 8.84 -7.62
N LEU A 55 -0.47 10.07 -7.65
CA LEU A 55 -0.57 10.94 -6.49
C LEU A 55 -1.59 10.43 -5.45
N ILE A 56 -2.70 9.86 -5.91
CA ILE A 56 -3.68 9.21 -5.03
C ILE A 56 -2.99 8.08 -4.27
N PHE A 57 -2.24 7.20 -4.94
CA PHE A 57 -1.49 6.13 -4.25
C PHE A 57 -0.44 6.69 -3.27
N LEU A 58 0.24 7.78 -3.63
CA LEU A 58 1.25 8.41 -2.79
C LEU A 58 0.68 9.01 -1.50
N ILE A 59 -0.52 9.59 -1.54
CA ILE A 59 -1.13 10.26 -0.39
C ILE A 59 -2.03 9.30 0.39
N LEU A 60 -2.85 8.53 -0.31
CA LEU A 60 -3.84 7.64 0.29
C LEU A 60 -3.16 6.55 1.10
N LEU A 61 -2.09 5.92 0.60
CA LEU A 61 -1.43 4.82 1.32
C LEU A 61 -0.81 5.26 2.66
N PRO A 62 -0.03 6.37 2.75
CA PRO A 62 0.45 6.91 4.02
C PRO A 62 -0.67 7.32 4.98
N VAL A 63 -1.68 8.04 4.49
CA VAL A 63 -2.80 8.51 5.33
C VAL A 63 -3.59 7.32 5.86
N CYS A 64 -3.92 6.37 5.01
CA CYS A 64 -4.62 5.15 5.40
C CYS A 64 -3.78 4.29 6.35
N SER A 65 -2.45 4.25 6.19
CA SER A 65 -1.59 3.50 7.12
C SER A 65 -1.57 4.05 8.55
N LEU A 66 -2.20 5.22 8.80
CA LEU A 66 -2.48 5.68 10.17
C LEU A 66 -3.34 4.68 10.94
N THR A 67 -4.09 3.80 10.26
CA THR A 67 -4.80 2.70 10.92
C THR A 67 -3.88 1.80 11.72
N PHE A 68 -2.58 1.74 11.42
CA PHE A 68 -1.61 0.97 12.20
C PHE A 68 -1.62 1.39 13.67
N PHE A 69 -1.82 2.69 13.93
CA PHE A 69 -1.88 3.25 15.29
C PHE A 69 -3.11 2.80 16.09
N LEU A 70 -4.13 2.20 15.46
CA LEU A 70 -5.22 1.56 16.19
C LEU A 70 -4.73 0.40 17.09
N ASN A 71 -3.55 -0.16 16.80
CA ASN A 71 -2.87 -1.13 17.68
C ASN A 71 -2.30 -0.53 18.98
N LEU A 72 -2.36 0.79 19.17
CA LEU A 72 -2.14 1.40 20.48
C LEU A 72 -3.21 0.92 21.47
N THR A 73 -4.44 0.73 21.00
CA THR A 73 -5.55 0.21 21.80
C THR A 73 -5.31 -1.26 22.13
N VAL A 74 -5.26 -1.57 23.43
CA VAL A 74 -4.99 -2.94 23.93
C VAL A 74 -6.01 -3.96 23.42
N LYS A 75 -7.30 -3.57 23.33
CA LYS A 75 -8.39 -4.43 22.81
C LYS A 75 -8.11 -4.89 21.37
N ILE A 76 -7.76 -3.94 20.49
CA ILE A 76 -7.44 -4.19 19.07
C ILE A 76 -6.16 -5.03 18.96
N ARG A 77 -5.13 -4.68 19.72
CA ARG A 77 -3.84 -5.38 19.71
C ARG A 77 -3.92 -6.84 20.16
N LYS A 78 -4.77 -7.15 21.15
CA LYS A 78 -4.93 -8.51 21.65
C LYS A 78 -5.61 -9.43 20.64
N GLN A 79 -6.56 -8.90 19.87
CA GLN A 79 -7.28 -9.67 18.87
C GLN A 79 -6.49 -9.76 17.57
N PHE A 80 -6.18 -10.99 17.14
CA PHE A 80 -5.38 -11.25 15.94
C PHE A 80 -6.02 -10.63 14.69
N TYR A 81 -7.31 -10.89 14.48
CA TYR A 81 -8.03 -10.43 13.29
C TYR A 81 -8.16 -8.91 13.22
N LEU A 82 -8.50 -8.24 14.34
CA LEU A 82 -8.57 -6.78 14.36
C LEU A 82 -7.20 -6.16 14.11
N SER A 83 -6.14 -6.70 14.74
CA SER A 83 -4.78 -6.23 14.51
C SER A 83 -4.34 -6.45 13.05
N LEU A 84 -4.66 -7.59 12.42
CA LEU A 84 -4.39 -7.82 11.00
C LEU A 84 -5.12 -6.80 10.11
N LEU A 85 -6.40 -6.57 10.40
CA LEU A 85 -7.26 -5.68 9.62
C LEU A 85 -6.71 -4.25 9.58
N THR A 86 -6.10 -3.78 10.66
CA THR A 86 -5.45 -2.45 10.67
C THR A 86 -4.28 -2.33 9.69
N PHE A 87 -3.63 -3.44 9.30
CA PHE A 87 -2.54 -3.46 8.33
C PHE A 87 -3.02 -3.73 6.89
N THR A 88 -4.05 -4.56 6.72
CA THR A 88 -4.43 -5.10 5.40
C THR A 88 -5.74 -4.57 4.85
N ALA A 89 -6.62 -3.96 5.65
CA ALA A 89 -7.97 -3.57 5.21
C ALA A 89 -7.97 -2.60 4.04
N ILE A 90 -7.17 -1.53 4.12
CA ILE A 90 -7.07 -0.56 3.02
C ILE A 90 -6.46 -1.22 1.76
N PRO A 91 -5.28 -1.88 1.81
CA PRO A 91 -4.74 -2.58 0.64
C PRO A 91 -5.74 -3.55 0.00
N ALA A 92 -6.48 -4.31 0.83
CA ALA A 92 -7.47 -5.27 0.36
C ALA A 92 -8.67 -4.57 -0.31
N GLY A 93 -9.19 -3.49 0.28
CA GLY A 93 -10.27 -2.71 -0.31
C GLY A 93 -9.89 -2.09 -1.65
N VAL A 94 -8.67 -1.54 -1.76
CA VAL A 94 -8.14 -1.01 -3.02
C VAL A 94 -8.01 -2.13 -4.06
N LEU A 95 -7.51 -3.31 -3.68
CA LEU A 95 -7.39 -4.44 -4.60
C LEU A 95 -8.75 -4.87 -5.15
N ILE A 96 -9.78 -4.96 -4.29
CA ILE A 96 -11.14 -5.32 -4.70
C ILE A 96 -11.70 -4.27 -5.68
N TYR A 97 -11.51 -2.97 -5.40
CA TYR A 97 -11.93 -1.89 -6.29
C TYR A 97 -11.24 -1.97 -7.66
N VAL A 98 -9.93 -2.19 -7.69
CA VAL A 98 -9.19 -2.29 -8.96
C VAL A 98 -9.60 -3.54 -9.74
N LEU A 99 -9.83 -4.67 -9.08
CA LEU A 99 -10.28 -5.91 -9.74
C LEU A 99 -11.69 -5.77 -10.32
N THR A 100 -12.61 -5.12 -9.61
CA THR A 100 -13.97 -4.85 -10.13
C THR A 100 -13.91 -3.91 -11.34
N ALA A 101 -13.13 -2.83 -11.25
CA ALA A 101 -12.89 -1.94 -12.40
C ALA A 101 -12.24 -2.68 -13.58
N PHE A 102 -11.36 -3.65 -13.33
CA PHE A 102 -10.74 -4.47 -14.37
C PHE A 102 -11.76 -5.38 -15.08
N MET A 103 -12.70 -5.97 -14.34
CA MET A 103 -13.76 -6.81 -14.93
C MET A 103 -14.69 -5.98 -15.81
N ASP A 104 -15.05 -4.76 -15.40
CA ASP A 104 -15.92 -3.86 -16.15
C ASP A 104 -15.27 -3.28 -17.41
N THR A 105 -13.93 -3.13 -17.42
CA THR A 105 -13.17 -2.51 -18.53
C THR A 105 -12.53 -3.51 -19.49
N SER A 106 -12.85 -4.81 -19.35
CA SER A 106 -12.29 -5.94 -20.12
C SER A 106 -12.50 -5.89 -21.66
N VAL A 107 -13.03 -4.79 -22.20
CA VAL A 107 -13.22 -4.54 -23.64
C VAL A 107 -12.13 -3.65 -24.26
N SER A 108 -11.27 -2.98 -23.47
CA SER A 108 -10.26 -2.05 -24.03
C SER A 108 -8.93 -2.16 -23.30
N GLY A 109 -7.86 -2.48 -24.04
CA GLY A 109 -6.52 -2.76 -23.51
C GLY A 109 -6.02 -1.75 -22.48
N THR A 110 -5.97 -2.15 -21.21
CA THR A 110 -5.66 -1.24 -20.10
C THR A 110 -4.42 -1.70 -19.33
N SER A 111 -3.26 -1.21 -19.78
CA SER A 111 -1.99 -1.36 -19.08
C SER A 111 -2.03 -0.76 -17.67
N LEU A 112 -2.77 0.33 -17.45
CA LEU A 112 -2.83 1.07 -16.19
C LEU A 112 -3.46 0.26 -15.04
N LEU A 113 -4.64 -0.33 -15.27
CA LEU A 113 -5.33 -1.15 -14.25
C LEU A 113 -4.54 -2.42 -13.93
N THR A 114 -3.88 -2.99 -14.92
CA THR A 114 -3.00 -4.15 -14.74
C THR A 114 -1.81 -3.79 -13.85
N THR A 115 -1.10 -2.69 -14.14
CA THR A 115 0.02 -2.23 -13.31
C THR A 115 -0.43 -1.85 -11.90
N ALA A 116 -1.57 -1.16 -11.74
CA ALA A 116 -2.13 -0.81 -10.45
C ALA A 116 -2.49 -2.06 -9.61
N SER A 117 -3.04 -3.10 -10.25
CA SER A 117 -3.34 -4.38 -9.59
C SER A 117 -2.09 -5.05 -9.05
N ILE A 118 -1.04 -5.13 -9.86
CA ILE A 118 0.25 -5.73 -9.47
C ILE A 118 0.85 -4.97 -8.28
N LEU A 119 0.92 -3.64 -8.35
CA LEU A 119 1.47 -2.83 -7.27
C LEU A 119 0.65 -2.97 -5.97
N THR A 120 -0.67 -3.04 -6.08
CA THR A 120 -1.54 -3.25 -4.92
C THR A 120 -1.33 -4.64 -4.30
N MET A 121 -1.16 -5.69 -5.12
CA MET A 121 -0.82 -7.02 -4.62
C MET A 121 0.54 -7.04 -3.90
N VAL A 122 1.57 -6.42 -4.49
CA VAL A 122 2.90 -6.29 -3.86
C VAL A 122 2.79 -5.58 -2.51
N TYR A 123 2.02 -4.50 -2.45
CA TYR A 123 1.77 -3.76 -1.22
C TYR A 123 1.00 -4.58 -0.17
N LEU A 124 0.02 -5.39 -0.58
CA LEU A 124 -0.72 -6.27 0.32
C LEU A 124 0.17 -7.38 0.90
N ILE A 125 1.05 -7.97 0.09
CA ILE A 125 2.05 -8.95 0.54
C ILE A 125 2.98 -8.29 1.57
N PHE A 126 3.48 -7.09 1.26
CA PHE A 126 4.36 -6.35 2.15
C PHE A 126 3.71 -6.03 3.50
N THR A 127 2.50 -5.47 3.51
CA THR A 127 1.76 -5.15 4.75
C THR A 127 1.44 -6.41 5.57
N SER A 128 1.18 -7.54 4.90
CA SER A 128 0.96 -8.84 5.55
C SER A 128 2.23 -9.38 6.22
N ILE A 129 3.38 -9.28 5.55
CA ILE A 129 4.69 -9.63 6.14
C ILE A 129 4.98 -8.70 7.32
N GLN A 130 4.76 -7.41 7.14
CA GLN A 130 4.99 -6.39 8.16
C GLN A 130 4.18 -6.68 9.44
N PHE A 131 2.91 -7.06 9.29
CA PHE A 131 2.06 -7.50 10.39
C PHE A 131 2.62 -8.74 11.11
N ARG A 132 3.06 -9.77 10.38
CA ARG A 132 3.64 -10.98 10.97
C ARG A 132 4.89 -10.66 11.81
N VAL A 133 5.78 -9.81 11.28
CA VAL A 133 6.98 -9.39 12.02
C VAL A 133 6.61 -8.55 13.24
N PHE A 134 5.63 -7.65 13.11
CA PHE A 134 5.12 -6.85 14.22
C PHE A 134 4.58 -7.73 15.36
N ARG A 135 3.82 -8.78 15.05
CA ARG A 135 3.31 -9.75 16.04
C ARG A 135 4.41 -10.51 16.74
N LYS A 136 5.42 -11.00 16.01
CA LYS A 136 6.58 -11.67 16.62
C LYS A 136 7.30 -10.76 17.60
N ARG A 137 7.51 -9.49 17.24
CA ARG A 137 8.14 -8.50 18.15
C ARG A 137 7.28 -8.15 19.37
N GLN A 138 5.96 -8.16 19.24
CA GLN A 138 5.07 -7.95 20.39
C GLN A 138 5.20 -9.08 21.41
N LEU A 139 5.27 -10.32 20.94
CA LEU A 139 5.41 -11.50 21.81
C LEU A 139 6.75 -11.48 22.55
N SER A 140 7.86 -11.23 21.84
CA SER A 140 9.19 -11.16 22.47
C SER A 140 9.30 -10.06 23.53
N LEU A 141 8.66 -8.90 23.29
CA LEU A 141 8.61 -7.83 24.28
C LEU A 141 7.75 -8.19 25.50
N ALA A 142 6.68 -8.96 25.31
CA ALA A 142 5.83 -9.41 26.41
C ALA A 142 6.49 -10.51 27.26
N GLU A 143 7.36 -11.33 26.68
CA GLU A 143 8.15 -12.33 27.39
C GLU A 143 9.27 -11.69 28.22
N SER A 144 9.98 -10.72 27.66
CA SER A 144 11.02 -9.95 28.37
C SER A 144 10.50 -9.17 29.58
N ASP A 145 9.23 -8.77 29.56
CA ASP A 145 8.57 -8.02 30.65
C ASP A 145 8.07 -8.95 31.78
N LYS A 146 8.00 -10.27 31.52
CA LYS A 146 7.63 -11.30 32.51
C LYS A 146 8.81 -11.89 33.26
N SER A 147 10.05 -11.59 32.84
CA SER A 147 11.28 -12.04 33.50
C SER A 147 11.98 -11.02 34.41
N PRO A 148 11.32 -10.08 35.13
CA PRO A 148 12.02 -9.29 36.14
C PRO A 148 12.09 -10.08 37.45
N GLY A 149 13.23 -10.69 37.76
CA GLY A 149 13.56 -11.11 39.13
C GLY A 149 13.84 -12.59 39.39
N LEU A 150 14.77 -13.20 38.64
CA LEU A 150 15.50 -14.39 39.11
C LEU A 150 17.00 -14.07 39.08
N PHE A 151 17.42 -13.23 40.01
CA PHE A 151 18.80 -13.11 40.48
C PHE A 151 18.76 -12.87 41.98
#